data_AF-A0A353GYT8-F1
#
_entry.id   AF-A0A353GYT8-F1
#
_cell.length_a   1.000
_cell.length_b   1.000
_cell.length_c   1.000
_cell.angle_alpha   90.00
_cell.angle_beta   90.00
_cell.angle_gamma   90.00
#
_symmetry.space_group_name_H-M   'P 1'
#
loop_
_entity.id
_entity.type
_entity.pdbx_description
1 polymer ?
#
loop_
_entity_poly.entity_id
_entity_poly.type
_entity_poly.pdbx_seq_one_letter_code
_entity_poly.pdbx_strand_id
1 'polypeptide(L)' 'MGKTSPKTIESLEQQIAAGKQKLQEAFDAVGCTDSIVLAYSIKLDKLINRYQKRINKLKSQEN' A
#
# COMPACT_ATOMS: atom_id res chain seq x y z
N MET A 1 13.32 -22.92 0.24
CA MET A 1 11.96 -22.77 -0.33
C MET A 1 11.47 -21.36 -0.03
N GLY A 2 11.92 -20.35 -0.79
CA GLY A 2 11.67 -18.93 -0.52
C GLY A 2 10.91 -18.25 -1.64
N LYS A 3 9.90 -18.91 -2.22
CA LYS A 3 9.04 -18.30 -3.23
C LYS A 3 8.04 -17.42 -2.51
N THR A 4 8.37 -16.17 -2.21
CA THR A 4 7.32 -15.14 -2.13
C THR A 4 6.77 -15.03 -3.54
N SER A 5 5.68 -15.76 -3.75
CA SER A 5 5.02 -15.87 -5.05
C SER A 5 4.66 -14.47 -5.56
N PRO A 6 4.82 -14.18 -6.86
CA PRO A 6 4.37 -12.91 -7.45
C PRO A 6 2.92 -12.58 -7.09
N LYS A 7 2.08 -13.60 -6.85
CA LYS A 7 0.72 -13.46 -6.29
C LYS A 7 0.63 -12.65 -4.99
N THR A 8 1.62 -12.72 -4.10
CA THR A 8 1.61 -11.96 -2.83
C THR A 8 1.96 -10.49 -3.04
N ILE A 9 2.76 -10.19 -4.06
CA ILE A 9 3.13 -8.84 -4.46
C ILE A 9 1.94 -8.18 -5.17
N GLU A 10 1.34 -8.90 -6.13
CA GLU A 10 0.16 -8.46 -6.88
C GLU A 10 -1.04 -8.20 -5.95
N SER A 11 -1.25 -9.06 -4.95
CA SER A 11 -2.28 -8.86 -3.93
C SER A 11 -2.03 -7.64 -3.03
N LEU A 12 -0.76 -7.28 -2.77
CA LEU A 12 -0.42 -6.07 -2.02
C LEU A 12 -0.61 -4.82 -2.89
N GLU A 13 -0.25 -4.85 -4.18
CA GLU A 13 -0.54 -3.76 -5.12
C GLU A 13 -2.03 -3.51 -5.26
N GLN A 14 -2.85 -4.55 -5.41
CA GLN A 14 -4.30 -4.42 -5.47
C GLN A 14 -4.87 -3.82 -4.17
N GLN A 15 -4.35 -4.20 -3.01
CA GLN A 15 -4.75 -3.60 -1.73
C GLN A 15 -4.35 -2.12 -1.63
N ILE A 16 -3.18 -1.75 -2.15
CA ILE A 16 -2.73 -0.36 -2.23
C ILE A 16 -3.64 0.45 -3.17
N ALA A 17 -3.95 -0.09 -4.35
CA ALA A 17 -4.83 0.56 -5.34
C ALA A 17 -6.26 0.74 -4.81
N ALA A 18 -6.85 -0.31 -4.23
CA ALA A 18 -8.17 -0.25 -3.62
C ALA A 18 -8.19 0.71 -2.41
N GLY A 19 -7.11 0.74 -1.64
CA GLY A 19 -6.93 1.70 -0.55
C GLY A 19 -6.88 3.14 -1.07
N LYS A 20 -6.11 3.41 -2.14
CA LYS A 20 -6.01 4.73 -2.76
C LYS A 20 -7.37 5.18 -3.30
N GLN A 21 -8.13 4.30 -3.95
CA GLN A 21 -9.48 4.61 -4.42
C GLN A 21 -10.40 5.00 -3.26
N LYS A 22 -10.44 4.20 -2.18
CA LYS A 22 -11.26 4.54 -1.01
C LYS A 22 -10.85 5.84 -0.35
N LEU A 23 -9.56 6.14 -0.35
CA LEU A 23 -9.04 7.39 0.17
C LEU A 23 -9.44 8.56 -0.72
N GLN A 24 -9.36 8.39 -2.04
CA GLN A 24 -9.83 9.37 -3.02
C GLN A 24 -11.33 9.63 -2.88
N GLU A 25 -12.15 8.58 -2.71
CA GLU A 25 -13.60 8.70 -2.48
C GLU A 25 -13.90 9.40 -1.14
N ALA A 26 -13.19 9.06 -0.07
CA ALA A 26 -13.33 9.75 1.20
C ALA A 26 -12.87 11.22 1.09
N PHE A 27 -11.80 11.48 0.36
CA PHE A 27 -11.31 12.83 0.10
C PHE A 27 -12.33 13.66 -0.68
N ASP A 28 -13.01 13.06 -1.66
CA ASP A 28 -14.07 13.71 -2.44
C ASP A 28 -15.32 13.96 -1.59
N ALA A 29 -15.67 13.02 -0.70
CA ALA A 29 -16.88 13.09 0.11
C ALA A 29 -16.79 14.01 1.35
N VAL A 30 -15.66 14.03 2.06
CA VAL A 30 -15.49 14.83 3.31
C VAL A 30 -14.41 15.89 3.22
N GLY A 31 -13.62 15.92 2.14
CA GLY A 31 -12.53 16.87 1.97
C GLY A 31 -11.24 16.47 2.68
N CYS A 32 -10.13 17.08 2.25
CA CYS A 32 -8.76 16.84 2.73
C CYS A 32 -8.58 16.97 4.25
N THR A 33 -9.42 17.80 4.88
CA THR A 33 -9.24 18.27 6.27
C THR A 33 -9.76 17.27 7.30
N ASP A 34 -10.44 16.21 6.86
CA ASP A 34 -10.98 15.23 7.80
C ASP A 34 -9.88 14.32 8.33
N SER A 35 -9.79 14.25 9.66
CA SER A 35 -8.87 13.36 10.39
C SER A 35 -8.95 11.89 9.93
N ILE A 36 -10.10 11.48 9.38
CA ILE A 36 -10.30 10.15 8.80
C ILE A 36 -9.46 9.96 7.53
N VAL A 37 -9.44 10.95 6.63
CA VAL A 37 -8.68 10.91 5.37
C VAL A 37 -7.18 10.89 5.68
N LEU A 38 -6.73 11.70 6.64
CA LEU A 38 -5.35 11.71 7.13
C LEU A 38 -4.94 10.37 7.76
N ALA A 39 -5.80 9.77 8.59
CA ALA A 39 -5.55 8.46 9.18
C ALA A 39 -5.50 7.34 8.12
N TYR A 40 -6.35 7.43 7.08
CA TYR A 40 -6.32 6.53 5.94
C TYR A 40 -5.03 6.70 5.12
N SER A 41 -4.58 7.94 4.88
CA SER A 41 -3.33 8.24 4.16
C SER A 41 -2.13 7.62 4.87
N ILE A 42 -2.04 7.80 6.19
CA ILE A 42 -0.95 7.23 6.99
C ILE A 42 -0.97 5.69 6.96
N LYS A 43 -2.15 5.07 7.01
CA LYS A 43 -2.27 3.61 6.91
C LYS A 43 -1.82 3.11 5.55
N LEU A 44 -2.18 3.81 4.48
CA LEU A 44 -1.78 3.49 3.12
C LEU A 44 -0.27 3.62 2.91
N ASP A 45 0.30 4.71 3.41
CA ASP A 45 1.72 4.98 3.30
C ASP A 45 2.55 3.91 4.02
N LYS A 46 2.11 3.47 5.20
CA LYS A 46 2.70 2.32 5.90
C LYS A 46 2.59 1.01 5.11
N LEU A 47 1.49 0.80 4.40
CA LEU A 47 1.28 -0.39 3.56
C LEU A 47 2.25 -0.38 2.36
N ILE A 48 2.37 0.77 1.69
CA ILE A 48 3.31 1.00 0.58
C ILE A 48 4.75 0.83 1.06
N ASN A 49 5.10 1.39 2.21
CA ASN A 49 6.43 1.24 2.79
C ASN A 49 6.77 -0.22 3.11
N ARG A 50 5.80 -1.01 3.61
CA ARG A 50 6.00 -2.45 3.80
C ARG A 50 6.20 -3.18 2.47
N TYR A 51 5.44 -2.81 1.44
CA TYR A 51 5.58 -3.37 0.10
C TYR A 51 6.97 -3.07 -0.48
N GLN A 52 7.39 -1.80 -0.47
CA GLN A 52 8.70 -1.37 -0.94
C GLN A 52 9.84 -2.02 -0.16
N LYS A 53 9.76 -2.10 1.18
CA LYS A 53 10.76 -2.84 1.98
C LYS A 53 10.87 -4.29 1.55
N ARG A 54 9.75 -4.94 1.22
CA ARG A 54 9.71 -6.36 0.84
C ARG A 54 10.27 -6.58 -0.56
N ILE A 55 9.94 -5.69 -1.51
CA ILE A 55 10.52 -5.64 -2.86
C ILE A 55 12.03 -5.42 -2.80
N ASN A 56 12.51 -4.44 -2.01
CA ASN A 56 13.94 -4.18 -1.87
C ASN A 56 14.67 -5.38 -1.27
N LYS A 57 14.07 -6.04 -0.27
CA LYS A 57 14.68 -7.22 0.35
C LYS A 57 14.76 -8.41 -0.63
N LEU A 58 13.78 -8.55 -1.52
CA LEU A 58 13.81 -9.52 -2.62
C LEU A 58 14.94 -9.21 -3.61
N LYS A 59 15.05 -7.96 -4.06
CA LYS A 59 16.12 -7.51 -4.97
C LYS A 59 17.51 -7.67 -4.37
N SER A 60 17.68 -7.47 -3.06
CA SER A 60 18.96 -7.67 -2.36
C SER A 60 19.32 -9.14 -2.10
N GLN A 61 18.41 -10.10 -2.28
CA GLN A 61 18.73 -11.53 -2.18
C GLN A 61 19.12 -12.18 -3.52
N GLU A 62 18.93 -11.48 -4.63
CA GLU A 62 19.32 -11.93 -5.98
C GLU A 62 20.74 -11.47 -6.39
N ASN A 63 21.50 -10.81 -5.51
CA ASN A 63 22.84 -10.30 -5.81
C ASN A 63 23.91 -10.83 -4.86
#